data_AF-A0A956QXE3-F1
#
_entry.id   AF-A0A956QXE3-F1
#
_cell.length_a   1.000
_cell.length_b   1.000
_cell.length_c   1.000
_cell.angle_alpha   90.00
_cell.angle_beta   90.00
_cell.angle_gamma   90.00
#
_symmetry.space_group_name_H-M   'P 1'
#
loop_
_entity.id
_entity.type
_entity.pdbx_description
1 polymer ?
#
loop_
_entity_poly.entity_id
_entity_poly.type
_entity_poly.pdbx_seq_one_letter_code
_entity_poly.pdbx_strand_id
1 'polypeptide(L)'
;MTGAGMRKSMPVKTGMRSARGSILPLIAFLLALTVAFLALTIDVMRSVYTCDKLQSAVESAGLAAMCQAGNTTGTAYDVTAQNNVINRLQELGGSTGPAWNQAPAGPASTSGPFDTDITFDTGSSDLFYPNPDDPQEFFLRVTARRDGADSLSMFFLPAIYAFNTWAGLPVPPGLSQVSPYRSVEVISQPARRIGAGLADPTQAPDAFSRTATFPFAVGLSEFETARSTTGWQPVNLVSSTTGATTSSTALKGAFVNVARNQSGTGDYHGQASGSSAVDELMALLDYFNVSPPASSLAPGVVEKESMLSAFDPAAAEFKNMVDNGQLPLRLQALDGSQYLVVPVVLEAPSGTANQQLSVAGFARLRLRLVSVSSSQLNLEAEIGDAAPVFNATVGDGSFYTGPARAINADSALFAQRIDPAITVDSLALAPRQRGIVLAPSISPRPLGKIKLD
;
A
#
# COMPACT_ATOMS: atom_id res chain seq x y z
N MET A 1 47.98 101.58 40.34
CA MET A 1 47.66 100.95 39.05
C MET A 1 47.74 99.44 39.24
N THR A 2 46.74 98.80 39.85
CA THR A 2 45.62 98.11 39.18
C THR A 2 46.06 97.14 38.08
N GLY A 3 46.17 95.86 38.44
CA GLY A 3 46.28 94.74 37.52
C GLY A 3 45.58 93.53 38.13
N ALA A 4 44.25 93.51 38.02
CA ALA A 4 43.38 92.47 38.56
C ALA A 4 43.63 91.12 37.86
N GLY A 5 44.05 90.11 38.63
CA GLY A 5 44.09 88.72 38.18
C GLY A 5 42.68 88.14 38.11
N MET A 6 42.04 88.29 36.95
CA MET A 6 40.76 87.67 36.62
C MET A 6 40.89 86.14 36.66
N ARG A 7 40.38 85.50 37.72
CA ARG A 7 40.08 84.06 37.69
C ARG A 7 38.86 83.85 36.79
N LYS A 8 39.09 83.38 35.56
CA LYS A 8 38.03 82.84 34.69
C LYS A 8 37.47 81.58 35.36
N SER A 9 36.28 81.69 35.96
CA SER A 9 35.46 80.53 36.30
C SER A 9 34.99 79.90 34.98
N MET A 10 35.49 78.71 34.65
CA MET A 10 34.86 77.89 33.60
C MET A 10 33.51 77.38 34.13
N PRO A 11 32.39 77.61 33.43
CA PRO A 11 31.18 76.86 33.70
C PRO A 11 31.43 75.41 33.26
N VAL A 12 31.44 74.48 34.22
CA VAL A 12 31.33 73.05 33.92
C VAL A 12 29.95 72.86 33.29
N LYS A 13 29.89 72.75 31.96
CA LYS A 13 28.75 72.15 31.28
C LYS A 13 28.73 70.67 31.66
N THR A 14 28.06 70.33 32.76
CA THR A 14 27.53 68.97 32.94
C THR A 14 26.45 68.77 31.88
N GLY A 15 26.87 68.33 30.69
CA GLY A 15 25.94 67.77 29.74
C GLY A 15 25.33 66.53 30.38
N MET A 16 24.09 66.64 30.87
CA MET A 16 23.26 65.47 31.11
C MET A 16 23.18 64.72 29.78
N ARG A 17 23.97 63.65 29.64
CA ARG A 17 23.76 62.69 28.56
C ARG A 17 22.37 62.12 28.77
N SER A 18 21.44 62.52 27.92
CA SER A 18 20.08 62.01 27.91
C SER A 18 20.12 60.48 27.78
N ALA A 19 19.77 59.76 28.84
CA ALA A 19 19.59 58.30 28.85
C ALA A 19 18.47 57.83 27.90
N ARG A 20 17.78 58.74 27.21
CA ARG A 20 16.72 58.43 26.24
C ARG A 20 17.24 57.96 24.88
N GLY A 21 18.55 58.02 24.62
CA GLY A 21 19.15 57.55 23.37
C GLY A 21 19.54 56.06 23.34
N SER A 22 19.60 55.39 24.49
CA SER A 22 20.09 53.99 24.59
C SER A 22 18.99 52.92 24.55
N ILE A 23 17.72 53.31 24.62
CA ILE A 23 16.58 52.38 24.60
C ILE A 23 16.27 51.93 23.16
N LEU A 24 16.45 52.82 22.18
CA LEU A 24 16.12 52.54 20.78
C LEU A 24 17.03 51.45 20.16
N PRO A 25 18.36 51.45 20.38
CA PRO A 25 19.22 50.34 19.98
C PRO A 25 18.87 49.01 20.67
N LEU A 26 18.45 49.05 21.94
CA LEU A 26 18.05 47.86 22.69
C LEU A 26 16.74 47.28 22.15
N ILE A 27 15.74 48.11 21.87
CA ILE A 27 14.47 47.69 21.26
C ILE A 27 14.71 47.11 19.86
N ALA A 28 15.56 47.75 19.04
CA ALA A 28 15.92 47.25 17.72
C ALA A 28 16.63 45.89 17.81
N PHE A 29 17.54 45.73 18.78
CA PHE A 29 18.21 44.45 19.03
C PHE A 29 17.23 43.36 19.47
N LEU A 30 16.32 43.66 20.40
CA LEU A 30 15.30 42.71 20.85
C LEU A 30 14.34 42.32 19.73
N LEU A 31 13.90 43.26 18.89
CA LEU A 31 13.08 42.98 17.71
C LEU A 31 13.82 42.09 16.72
N ALA A 32 15.09 42.39 16.42
CA ALA A 32 15.90 41.55 15.55
C ALA A 32 16.07 40.13 16.11
N LEU A 33 16.27 40.02 17.43
CA LEU A 33 16.35 38.74 18.14
C LEU A 33 15.04 37.96 18.02
N THR A 34 13.89 38.58 18.31
CA THR A 34 12.57 37.93 18.20
C THR A 34 12.26 37.47 16.78
N VAL A 35 12.55 38.31 15.78
CA VAL A 35 12.39 37.93 14.36
C VAL A 35 13.31 36.76 13.99
N ALA A 36 14.55 36.75 14.47
CA ALA A 36 15.49 35.66 14.23
C ALA A 36 15.01 34.33 14.86
N PHE A 37 14.51 34.36 16.10
CA PHE A 37 13.96 33.16 16.76
C PHE A 37 12.68 32.65 16.09
N LEU A 38 11.79 33.55 15.65
CA LEU A 38 10.59 33.16 14.92
C LEU A 38 10.95 32.52 13.57
N ALA A 39 11.89 33.12 12.84
CA ALA A 39 12.38 32.58 11.57
C ALA A 39 13.00 31.19 11.75
N LEU A 40 13.86 31.01 12.77
CA LEU A 40 14.46 29.72 13.10
C LEU A 40 13.39 28.67 13.43
N THR A 41 12.36 29.04 14.21
CA THR A 41 11.30 28.12 14.61
C THR A 41 10.47 27.65 13.42
N ILE A 42 10.07 28.58 12.53
CA ILE A 42 9.33 28.26 11.31
C ILE A 42 10.15 27.34 10.41
N ASP A 43 11.46 27.57 10.31
CA ASP A 43 12.36 26.80 9.48
C ASP A 43 12.57 25.37 9.99
N VAL A 44 12.78 25.21 11.31
CA VAL A 44 12.83 23.90 11.95
C VAL A 44 11.52 23.14 11.75
N MET A 45 10.36 23.78 11.94
CA MET A 45 9.06 23.14 11.75
C MET A 45 8.83 22.73 10.29
N ARG A 46 9.28 23.53 9.32
CA ARG A 46 9.21 23.19 7.90
C ARG A 46 10.09 21.98 7.59
N SER A 47 11.32 21.94 8.13
CA SER A 47 12.22 20.80 7.96
C SER A 47 11.63 19.51 8.51
N VAL A 48 11.00 19.56 9.69
CA VAL A 48 10.27 18.42 10.27
C VAL A 48 9.11 17.99 9.36
N TYR A 49 8.29 18.95 8.90
CA TYR A 49 7.18 18.65 8.00
C TYR A 49 7.63 18.09 6.65
N THR A 50 8.73 18.57 6.07
CA THR A 50 9.34 18.01 4.87
C THR A 50 9.81 16.57 5.11
N CYS A 51 10.38 16.27 6.28
CA CYS A 51 10.76 14.90 6.63
C CYS A 51 9.54 13.96 6.73
N ASP A 52 8.45 14.43 7.34
CA ASP A 52 7.20 13.66 7.44
C ASP A 52 6.57 13.43 6.06
N LYS A 53 6.59 14.44 5.19
CA LYS A 53 6.14 14.33 3.80
C LYS A 53 6.97 13.33 3.01
N LEU A 54 8.30 13.37 3.14
CA LEU A 54 9.19 12.40 2.51
C LEU A 54 8.95 10.98 3.03
N GLN A 55 8.71 10.81 4.33
CA GLN A 55 8.39 9.52 4.92
C GLN A 55 7.07 8.96 4.37
N SER A 56 6.01 9.76 4.37
CA SER A 56 4.72 9.35 3.81
C SER A 56 4.80 9.07 2.31
N ALA A 57 5.56 9.87 1.56
CA ALA A 57 5.74 9.69 0.12
C ALA A 57 6.49 8.41 -0.20
N VAL A 58 7.57 8.10 0.53
CA VAL A 58 8.37 6.90 0.28
C VAL A 58 7.60 5.63 0.63
N GLU A 59 6.84 5.65 1.73
CA GLU A 59 5.97 4.54 2.14
C GLU A 59 4.88 4.28 1.10
N SER A 60 4.10 5.32 0.75
CA SER A 60 2.99 5.17 -0.20
C SER A 60 3.47 4.75 -1.59
N ALA A 61 4.56 5.34 -2.09
CA ALA A 61 5.11 5.00 -3.40
C ALA A 61 5.74 3.62 -3.43
N GLY A 62 6.47 3.22 -2.39
CA GLY A 62 7.06 1.88 -2.30
C GLY A 62 6.00 0.79 -2.27
N LEU A 63 4.93 0.97 -1.49
CA LEU A 63 3.80 0.04 -1.46
C LEU A 63 3.11 -0.05 -2.82
N ALA A 64 2.82 1.10 -3.46
CA ALA A 64 2.16 1.15 -4.75
C ALA A 64 3.01 0.55 -5.88
N ALA A 65 4.33 0.78 -5.87
CA ALA A 65 5.23 0.26 -6.88
C ALA A 65 5.42 -1.25 -6.74
N MET A 66 5.55 -1.77 -5.51
CA MET A 66 5.71 -3.21 -5.27
C MET A 66 4.51 -4.03 -5.78
N CYS A 67 3.31 -3.44 -5.84
CA CYS A 67 2.12 -4.08 -6.44
C CYS A 67 2.31 -4.39 -7.94
N GLN A 68 3.17 -3.64 -8.65
CA GLN A 68 3.45 -3.82 -10.07
C GLN A 68 4.56 -4.85 -10.34
N ALA A 69 5.16 -5.44 -9.30
CA ALA A 69 6.10 -6.53 -9.47
C ALA A 69 5.43 -7.76 -10.09
N GLY A 70 4.15 -8.02 -9.78
CA GLY A 70 3.40 -9.11 -10.39
C GLY A 70 3.08 -8.86 -11.88
N ASN A 71 3.22 -9.88 -12.73
CA ASN A 71 2.76 -9.81 -14.11
C ASN A 71 1.41 -10.54 -14.33
N THR A 72 0.83 -10.30 -15.49
CA THR A 72 -0.47 -10.87 -15.92
C THR A 72 -0.38 -12.36 -16.23
N THR A 73 0.81 -12.86 -16.59
CA THR A 73 1.03 -14.24 -17.07
C THR A 73 1.28 -15.24 -15.95
N GLY A 74 1.62 -14.79 -14.74
CA GLY A 74 1.82 -15.68 -13.59
C GLY A 74 3.18 -15.53 -12.91
N THR A 75 4.21 -15.13 -13.64
CA THR A 75 5.59 -15.05 -13.14
C THR A 75 5.84 -13.69 -12.47
N ALA A 76 5.82 -13.66 -11.15
CA ALA A 76 5.78 -12.40 -10.42
C ALA A 76 7.16 -11.71 -10.24
N TYR A 77 8.26 -12.33 -10.68
CA TYR A 77 9.60 -11.88 -10.28
C TYR A 77 10.70 -12.24 -11.30
N ASP A 78 10.81 -11.43 -12.35
CA ASP A 78 11.89 -11.44 -13.34
C ASP A 78 12.42 -9.99 -13.56
N VAL A 79 13.29 -9.78 -14.55
CA VAL A 79 13.74 -8.42 -14.93
C VAL A 79 12.56 -7.53 -15.34
N THR A 80 11.50 -8.11 -15.91
CA THR A 80 10.26 -7.39 -16.24
C THR A 80 9.58 -6.84 -14.99
N ALA A 81 9.53 -7.62 -13.91
CA ALA A 81 8.99 -7.18 -12.62
C ALA A 81 9.74 -5.96 -12.05
N GLN A 82 11.07 -5.99 -12.06
CA GLN A 82 11.88 -4.84 -11.61
C GLN A 82 11.65 -3.61 -12.49
N ASN A 83 11.57 -3.79 -13.81
CA ASN A 83 11.26 -2.69 -14.74
C ASN A 83 9.87 -2.10 -14.48
N ASN A 84 8.86 -2.93 -14.20
CA ASN A 84 7.52 -2.45 -13.86
C ASN A 84 7.52 -1.63 -12.57
N VAL A 85 8.24 -2.07 -11.54
CA VAL A 85 8.41 -1.31 -10.29
C VAL A 85 9.12 0.02 -10.55
N ILE A 86 10.21 0.02 -11.33
CA ILE A 86 10.94 1.24 -11.71
C ILE A 86 10.02 2.21 -12.45
N ASN A 87 9.35 1.75 -13.52
CA ASN A 87 8.44 2.57 -14.30
C ASN A 87 7.36 3.18 -13.41
N ARG A 88 6.81 2.38 -12.49
CA ARG A 88 5.82 2.87 -11.53
C ARG A 88 6.39 3.94 -10.60
N LEU A 89 7.58 3.75 -10.03
CA LEU A 89 8.22 4.77 -9.18
C LEU A 89 8.48 6.07 -9.96
N GLN A 90 8.87 5.97 -11.23
CA GLN A 90 9.08 7.14 -12.09
C GLN A 90 7.77 7.89 -12.35
N GLU A 91 6.68 7.18 -12.68
CA GLU A 91 5.34 7.77 -12.82
C GLU A 91 4.93 8.51 -11.54
N LEU A 92 5.11 7.86 -10.38
CA LEU A 92 4.76 8.42 -9.07
C LEU A 92 5.59 9.65 -8.71
N GLY A 93 6.84 9.70 -9.17
CA GLY A 93 7.75 10.84 -9.03
C GLY A 93 7.57 11.93 -10.08
N GLY A 94 6.59 11.80 -10.98
CA GLY A 94 6.23 12.83 -11.95
C GLY A 94 7.00 12.80 -13.28
N SER A 95 7.62 11.67 -13.66
CA SER A 95 8.34 11.57 -14.95
C SER A 95 7.42 11.60 -16.18
N THR A 96 6.17 11.16 -16.02
CA THR A 96 5.17 11.02 -17.09
C THR A 96 3.89 11.80 -16.80
N GLY A 97 3.87 12.62 -15.76
CA GLY A 97 2.70 13.37 -15.29
C GLY A 97 2.98 14.13 -13.99
N PRO A 98 1.96 14.64 -13.30
CA PRO A 98 2.14 15.25 -11.98
C PRO A 98 2.63 14.23 -10.95
N ALA A 99 3.59 14.61 -10.11
CA ALA A 99 4.03 13.76 -9.01
C ALA A 99 2.89 13.54 -8.00
N TRP A 100 2.86 12.36 -7.38
CA TRP A 100 1.87 12.03 -6.34
C TRP A 100 2.05 12.86 -5.07
N ASN A 101 3.29 13.21 -4.75
CA ASN A 101 3.62 13.90 -3.52
C ASN A 101 4.59 15.06 -3.78
N GLN A 102 4.39 16.12 -3.00
CA GLN A 102 5.23 17.30 -2.98
C GLN A 102 5.62 17.60 -1.53
N ALA A 103 6.77 18.25 -1.35
CA ALA A 103 7.23 18.70 -0.05
C ALA A 103 7.69 20.16 -0.09
N PRO A 104 7.61 20.89 1.03
CA PRO A 104 8.07 22.26 1.10
C PRO A 104 9.53 22.40 0.70
N ALA A 105 9.79 23.42 -0.11
CA ALA A 105 11.11 23.87 -0.50
C ALA A 105 11.33 25.33 -0.07
N GLY A 106 12.60 25.74 -0.09
CA GLY A 106 12.96 27.16 -0.08
C GLY A 106 12.52 27.84 -1.38
N PRO A 107 12.37 29.18 -1.38
CA PRO A 107 11.98 29.93 -2.56
C PRO A 107 13.12 29.88 -3.58
N ALA A 108 12.84 29.32 -4.76
CA ALA A 108 13.74 29.45 -5.91
C ALA A 108 13.75 30.90 -6.46
N SER A 109 12.69 31.67 -6.21
CA SER A 109 12.53 33.09 -6.55
C SER A 109 11.46 33.74 -5.65
N THR A 110 11.31 35.07 -5.71
CA THR A 110 10.28 35.83 -4.97
C THR A 110 8.83 35.50 -5.35
N SER A 111 8.61 34.71 -6.41
CA SER A 111 7.28 34.34 -6.92
C SER A 111 7.17 32.85 -7.28
N GLY A 112 8.14 32.03 -6.88
CA GLY A 112 8.17 30.60 -7.20
C GLY A 112 7.29 29.75 -6.27
N PRO A 113 6.97 28.51 -6.66
CA PRO A 113 6.24 27.59 -5.80
C PRO A 113 7.05 27.28 -4.54
N PHE A 114 6.37 27.20 -3.39
CA PHE A 114 6.97 26.89 -2.08
C PHE A 114 7.05 25.38 -1.80
N ASP A 115 6.61 24.55 -2.76
CA ASP A 115 6.68 23.10 -2.73
C ASP A 115 7.38 22.61 -4.00
N THR A 116 8.16 21.55 -3.89
CA THR A 116 8.75 20.83 -5.03
C THR A 116 8.38 19.37 -5.01
N ASP A 117 8.37 18.78 -6.20
CA ASP A 117 8.03 17.36 -6.39
C ASP A 117 9.02 16.47 -5.64
N ILE A 118 8.49 15.41 -5.04
CA ILE A 118 9.29 14.35 -4.44
C ILE A 118 9.62 13.35 -5.53
N THR A 119 10.91 13.08 -5.71
CA THR A 119 11.43 12.11 -6.68
C THR A 119 11.93 10.86 -5.97
N PHE A 120 12.05 9.77 -6.71
CA PHE A 120 12.52 8.48 -6.20
C PHE A 120 13.80 8.06 -6.90
N ASP A 121 14.78 7.60 -6.13
CA ASP A 121 16.06 7.13 -6.67
C ASP A 121 15.90 5.74 -7.32
N THR A 122 15.51 5.72 -8.59
CA THR A 122 15.30 4.47 -9.34
C THR A 122 16.58 3.90 -9.95
N GLY A 123 17.69 4.63 -9.89
CA GLY A 123 18.98 4.23 -10.48
C GLY A 123 19.95 3.60 -9.49
N SER A 124 19.62 3.63 -8.20
CA SER A 124 20.48 3.10 -7.15
C SER A 124 20.66 1.58 -7.23
N SER A 125 21.88 1.11 -7.03
CA SER A 125 22.19 -0.33 -6.85
C SER A 125 21.48 -0.91 -5.62
N ASP A 126 21.05 -0.04 -4.72
CA ASP A 126 20.36 -0.38 -3.48
C ASP A 126 18.84 -0.50 -3.65
N LEU A 127 18.28 -0.23 -4.83
CA LEU A 127 16.82 -0.28 -5.03
C LEU A 127 16.26 -1.70 -4.84
N PHE A 128 16.99 -2.70 -5.33
CA PHE A 128 16.61 -4.10 -5.25
C PHE A 128 17.71 -4.92 -4.59
N TYR A 129 17.37 -5.64 -3.53
CA TYR A 129 18.28 -6.60 -2.90
C TYR A 129 17.70 -8.01 -2.94
N PRO A 130 18.47 -9.03 -3.30
CA PRO A 130 17.96 -10.40 -3.33
C PRO A 130 17.68 -10.93 -1.93
N ASN A 131 16.63 -11.74 -1.78
CA ASN A 131 16.45 -12.55 -0.58
C ASN A 131 17.39 -13.77 -0.65
N PRO A 132 18.32 -13.96 0.30
CA PRO A 132 19.24 -15.10 0.28
C PRO A 132 18.54 -16.46 0.36
N ASP A 133 17.34 -16.50 0.95
CA ASP A 133 16.56 -17.74 1.13
C ASP A 133 15.54 -17.98 0.00
N ASP A 134 15.27 -16.99 -0.85
CA ASP A 134 14.35 -17.08 -1.99
C ASP A 134 14.92 -16.28 -3.18
N PRO A 135 15.61 -16.94 -4.14
CA PRO A 135 16.26 -16.26 -5.26
C PRO A 135 15.26 -15.63 -6.24
N GLN A 136 13.98 -15.97 -6.15
CA GLN A 136 12.93 -15.35 -6.94
C GLN A 136 12.39 -14.09 -6.23
N GLU A 137 12.90 -13.70 -5.07
CA GLU A 137 12.41 -12.56 -4.31
C GLU A 137 13.46 -11.46 -4.18
N PHE A 138 12.96 -10.23 -4.13
CA PHE A 138 13.77 -9.07 -3.78
C PHE A 138 13.09 -8.23 -2.70
N PHE A 139 13.92 -7.57 -1.89
CA PHE A 139 13.56 -6.42 -1.08
C PHE A 139 13.57 -5.18 -1.96
N LEU A 140 12.54 -4.34 -1.83
CA LEU A 140 12.48 -3.05 -2.50
C LEU A 140 12.87 -1.96 -1.50
N ARG A 141 14.01 -1.30 -1.68
CA ARG A 141 14.37 -0.13 -0.88
C ARG A 141 14.18 1.13 -1.70
N VAL A 142 13.10 1.85 -1.41
CA VAL A 142 12.80 3.11 -2.08
C VAL A 142 13.44 4.23 -1.29
N THR A 143 14.12 5.15 -1.98
CA THR A 143 14.61 6.39 -1.41
C THR A 143 13.88 7.55 -2.06
N ALA A 144 13.08 8.26 -1.28
CA ALA A 144 12.48 9.52 -1.67
C ALA A 144 13.44 10.66 -1.39
N ARG A 145 13.50 11.60 -2.32
CA ARG A 145 14.33 12.80 -2.23
C ARG A 145 13.50 13.99 -2.67
N ARG A 146 13.73 15.13 -2.03
CA ARG A 146 13.25 16.42 -2.52
C ARG A 146 14.46 17.22 -2.98
N ASP A 147 14.49 17.59 -4.25
CA ASP A 147 15.48 18.52 -4.77
C ASP A 147 14.97 19.96 -4.75
N GLY A 148 15.90 20.91 -4.61
CA GLY A 148 15.60 22.34 -4.64
C GLY A 148 16.18 23.10 -3.45
N ALA A 149 15.83 24.38 -3.39
CA ALA A 149 16.40 25.29 -2.41
C ALA A 149 16.13 24.84 -0.97
N ASP A 150 17.12 24.99 -0.11
CA ASP A 150 17.02 24.68 1.32
C ASP A 150 16.09 25.68 2.02
N SER A 151 15.37 25.24 3.05
CA SER A 151 14.49 26.11 3.83
C SER A 151 15.27 27.17 4.63
N LEU A 152 16.52 26.85 5.03
CA LEU A 152 17.47 27.77 5.70
C LEU A 152 17.79 29.03 4.86
N SER A 153 17.55 28.98 3.54
CA SER A 153 17.75 30.10 2.61
C SER A 153 16.71 31.23 2.75
N MET A 154 15.53 30.97 3.36
CA MET A 154 14.46 31.98 3.43
C MET A 154 14.79 33.18 4.32
N PHE A 155 15.50 32.97 5.44
CA PHE A 155 15.69 34.03 6.43
C PHE A 155 17.04 34.01 7.15
N PHE A 156 17.57 32.83 7.47
CA PHE A 156 18.75 32.72 8.35
C PHE A 156 20.07 32.90 7.62
N LEU A 157 20.27 32.21 6.48
CA LEU A 157 21.48 32.34 5.68
C LEU A 157 21.64 33.77 5.12
N PRO A 158 20.60 34.43 4.54
CA PRO A 158 20.71 35.83 4.15
C PRO A 158 21.01 36.76 5.32
N ALA A 159 20.48 36.52 6.53
CA ALA A 159 20.79 37.35 7.69
C ALA A 159 22.25 37.19 8.15
N ILE A 160 22.80 35.97 8.18
CA ILE A 160 24.22 35.72 8.49
C ILE A 160 25.14 36.26 7.38
N TYR A 161 24.77 36.06 6.11
CA TYR A 161 25.55 36.54 4.97
C TYR A 161 25.39 38.05 4.73
N ALA A 162 24.32 38.69 5.22
CA ALA A 162 24.24 40.14 5.30
C ALA A 162 25.33 40.72 6.21
N PHE A 163 25.70 40.03 7.30
CA PHE A 163 26.87 40.40 8.10
C PHE A 163 28.20 40.10 7.39
N ASN A 164 28.30 38.99 6.64
CA ASN A 164 29.51 38.67 5.88
C ASN A 164 29.75 39.59 4.68
N THR A 165 28.70 40.03 3.99
CA THR A 165 28.78 41.03 2.90
C THR A 165 29.15 42.41 3.43
N TRP A 166 28.73 42.75 4.67
CA TRP A 166 29.22 43.95 5.36
C TRP A 166 30.70 43.85 5.77
N ALA A 167 31.22 42.63 5.90
CA ALA A 167 32.63 42.32 6.17
C ALA A 167 33.45 41.93 4.92
N GLY A 168 32.87 41.93 3.71
CA GLY A 168 33.54 41.62 2.45
C GLY A 168 33.91 40.14 2.23
N LEU A 169 33.29 39.19 2.93
CA LEU A 169 33.61 37.75 2.83
C LEU A 169 32.73 37.03 1.79
N PRO A 170 33.29 36.13 0.96
CA PRO A 170 32.54 35.39 -0.04
C PRO A 170 31.58 34.37 0.60
N VAL A 171 30.38 34.23 0.02
CA VAL A 171 29.41 33.19 0.39
C VAL A 171 29.87 31.86 -0.22
N PRO A 172 30.03 30.78 0.56
CA PRO A 172 30.38 29.47 0.01
C PRO A 172 29.32 28.97 -0.99
N PRO A 173 29.73 28.40 -2.14
CA PRO A 173 28.80 27.83 -3.12
C PRO A 173 28.10 26.59 -2.52
N GLY A 174 26.83 26.37 -2.87
CA GLY A 174 26.08 25.16 -2.51
C GLY A 174 25.26 25.23 -1.20
N LEU A 175 25.38 26.29 -0.41
CA LEU A 175 24.62 26.47 0.85
C LEU A 175 23.11 26.70 0.67
N SER A 176 22.66 26.93 -0.56
CA SER A 176 21.25 27.17 -0.89
C SER A 176 20.51 25.90 -1.29
N GLN A 177 21.17 24.74 -1.37
CA GLN A 177 20.57 23.49 -1.84
C GLN A 177 20.80 22.38 -0.82
N VAL A 178 19.71 21.81 -0.31
CA VAL A 178 19.74 20.58 0.49
C VAL A 178 18.76 19.61 -0.13
N SER A 179 19.20 18.37 -0.21
CA SER A 179 18.42 17.26 -0.74
C SER A 179 18.07 16.30 0.40
N PRO A 180 17.09 16.65 1.26
CA PRO A 180 16.65 15.75 2.29
C PRO A 180 16.12 14.47 1.64
N TYR A 181 16.45 13.35 2.24
CA TYR A 181 16.01 12.05 1.78
C TYR A 181 15.43 11.22 2.93
N ARG A 182 14.54 10.30 2.56
CA ARG A 182 14.05 9.23 3.43
C ARG A 182 14.02 7.94 2.63
N SER A 183 14.36 6.85 3.29
CA SER A 183 14.36 5.54 2.68
C SER A 183 13.44 4.63 3.47
N VAL A 184 12.73 3.77 2.75
CA VAL A 184 11.95 2.71 3.34
C VAL A 184 12.22 1.42 2.60
N GLU A 185 12.10 0.31 3.31
CA GLU A 185 12.16 -1.01 2.73
C GLU A 185 10.75 -1.60 2.72
N VAL A 186 10.36 -2.08 1.55
CA VAL A 186 9.08 -2.70 1.30
C VAL A 186 9.31 -4.17 1.02
N ILE A 187 8.47 -4.98 1.64
CA ILE A 187 8.49 -6.44 1.56
C ILE A 187 7.09 -6.96 1.25
N SER A 188 7.03 -8.17 0.69
CA SER A 188 5.79 -8.86 0.43
C SER A 188 5.46 -9.85 1.55
N GLN A 189 4.31 -9.66 2.20
CA GLN A 189 3.79 -10.51 3.27
C GLN A 189 2.50 -11.21 2.80
N PRO A 190 2.12 -12.38 3.32
CA PRO A 190 0.81 -12.95 3.03
C PRO A 190 -0.30 -11.94 3.32
N ALA A 191 -1.19 -11.75 2.34
CA ALA A 191 -2.25 -10.77 2.44
C ALA A 191 -3.20 -11.13 3.59
N ARG A 192 -3.53 -10.14 4.43
CA ARG A 192 -4.52 -10.30 5.51
C ARG A 192 -5.90 -9.79 5.12
N ARG A 193 -5.98 -8.98 4.06
CA ARG A 193 -7.18 -8.29 3.63
C ARG A 193 -7.11 -8.06 2.13
N ILE A 194 -8.23 -8.31 1.45
CA ILE A 194 -8.43 -8.11 0.01
C ILE A 194 -9.80 -7.45 -0.16
N GLY A 195 -10.01 -6.59 -1.15
CA GLY A 195 -11.28 -5.89 -1.31
C GLY A 195 -11.40 -5.25 -2.68
N ALA A 196 -12.54 -4.63 -2.97
CA ALA A 196 -12.75 -4.00 -4.27
C ALA A 196 -11.60 -3.07 -4.66
N GLY A 197 -11.18 -3.20 -5.92
CA GLY A 197 -10.19 -2.31 -6.54
C GLY A 197 -10.66 -0.87 -6.52
N LEU A 198 -9.70 0.06 -6.47
CA LEU A 198 -9.97 1.48 -6.57
C LEU A 198 -10.48 1.74 -7.99
N ALA A 199 -11.71 2.25 -8.14
CA ALA A 199 -12.26 2.70 -9.42
C ALA A 199 -11.52 3.98 -9.89
N ASP A 200 -10.26 3.86 -10.27
CA ASP A 200 -9.56 4.90 -11.02
C ASP A 200 -10.10 4.86 -12.46
N PRO A 201 -10.79 5.91 -12.94
CA PRO A 201 -11.36 5.95 -14.29
C PRO A 201 -10.29 5.88 -15.40
N THR A 202 -9.01 6.03 -15.06
CA THR A 202 -7.88 5.91 -15.98
C THR A 202 -7.27 4.51 -16.05
N GLN A 203 -7.62 3.60 -15.14
CA GLN A 203 -7.10 2.24 -15.14
C GLN A 203 -7.92 1.30 -16.03
N ALA A 204 -7.21 0.39 -16.71
CA ALA A 204 -7.84 -0.64 -17.51
C ALA A 204 -8.74 -1.55 -16.65
N PRO A 205 -9.84 -2.09 -17.20
CA PRO A 205 -10.75 -2.99 -16.48
C PRO A 205 -10.06 -4.18 -15.77
N ASP A 206 -8.91 -4.63 -16.26
CA ASP A 206 -8.13 -5.72 -15.67
C ASP A 206 -7.56 -5.40 -14.27
N ALA A 207 -7.39 -4.12 -13.94
CA ALA A 207 -6.81 -3.70 -12.66
C ALA A 207 -7.83 -3.85 -11.52
N PHE A 208 -9.12 -3.77 -11.83
CA PHE A 208 -10.21 -3.92 -10.86
C PHE A 208 -10.37 -5.38 -10.40
N SER A 209 -10.20 -6.35 -11.30
CA SER A 209 -10.38 -7.79 -11.02
C SER A 209 -9.20 -8.39 -10.25
N ARG A 210 -8.00 -7.85 -10.39
CA ARG A 210 -6.77 -8.35 -9.74
C ARG A 210 -6.67 -8.08 -8.25
N THR A 211 -7.50 -7.19 -7.74
CA THR A 211 -7.38 -6.61 -6.40
C THR A 211 -8.54 -7.02 -5.51
N ALA A 212 -9.63 -7.51 -6.12
CA ALA A 212 -10.83 -7.94 -5.45
C ALA A 212 -10.85 -9.45 -5.19
N THR A 213 -11.58 -9.84 -4.15
CA THR A 213 -11.80 -11.23 -3.81
C THR A 213 -12.82 -11.86 -4.74
N PHE A 214 -12.42 -12.91 -5.45
CA PHE A 214 -13.30 -13.69 -6.31
C PHE A 214 -14.28 -14.52 -5.45
N PRO A 215 -15.58 -14.64 -5.84
CA PRO A 215 -16.63 -15.30 -5.05
C PRO A 215 -16.53 -16.84 -5.06
N PHE A 216 -15.34 -17.39 -4.86
CA PHE A 216 -15.05 -18.82 -4.81
C PHE A 216 -14.10 -19.08 -3.65
N ALA A 217 -14.26 -20.17 -2.91
CA ALA A 217 -13.37 -20.53 -1.81
C ALA A 217 -12.85 -21.96 -1.96
N VAL A 218 -11.64 -22.22 -1.46
CA VAL A 218 -11.02 -23.55 -1.43
C VAL A 218 -10.59 -23.96 -0.03
N GLY A 219 -10.67 -25.26 0.28
CA GLY A 219 -10.21 -25.80 1.57
C GLY A 219 -8.69 -25.71 1.75
N LEU A 220 -8.24 -25.36 2.96
CA LEU A 220 -6.83 -25.24 3.31
C LEU A 220 -6.03 -26.53 3.08
N SER A 221 -6.54 -27.67 3.55
CA SER A 221 -5.86 -28.97 3.42
C SER A 221 -5.61 -29.37 1.96
N GLU A 222 -6.61 -29.17 1.12
CA GLU A 222 -6.55 -29.46 -0.31
C GLU A 222 -5.62 -28.47 -1.01
N PHE A 223 -5.67 -27.18 -0.65
CA PHE A 223 -4.76 -26.17 -1.19
C PHE A 223 -3.29 -26.46 -0.84
N GLU A 224 -3.00 -26.87 0.40
CA GLU A 224 -1.66 -27.23 0.84
C GLU A 224 -1.08 -28.42 0.06
N THR A 225 -1.93 -29.38 -0.30
CA THR A 225 -1.53 -30.51 -1.14
C THR A 225 -1.34 -30.06 -2.59
N ALA A 226 -2.32 -29.33 -3.13
CA ALA A 226 -2.37 -28.86 -4.50
C ALA A 226 -1.18 -27.98 -4.90
N ARG A 227 -0.74 -27.06 -4.02
CA ARG A 227 0.32 -26.09 -4.33
C ARG A 227 1.69 -26.73 -4.57
N SER A 228 1.87 -28.00 -4.16
CA SER A 228 3.09 -28.78 -4.44
C SER A 228 3.15 -29.32 -5.87
N THR A 229 2.06 -29.25 -6.63
CA THR A 229 1.97 -29.80 -7.99
C THR A 229 1.71 -28.69 -9.02
N THR A 230 2.32 -28.81 -10.20
CA THR A 230 2.15 -27.86 -11.31
C THR A 230 1.04 -28.29 -12.26
N GLY A 231 0.39 -27.31 -12.90
CA GLY A 231 -0.68 -27.54 -13.88
C GLY A 231 -2.10 -27.48 -13.32
N TRP A 232 -3.05 -27.84 -14.19
CA TRP A 232 -4.49 -27.83 -13.90
C TRP A 232 -4.89 -29.02 -13.04
N GLN A 233 -5.71 -28.75 -12.02
CA GLN A 233 -6.23 -29.74 -11.09
C GLN A 233 -7.74 -29.71 -11.08
N PRO A 234 -8.41 -30.87 -10.94
CA PRO A 234 -9.86 -30.92 -10.82
C PRO A 234 -10.33 -30.21 -9.55
N VAL A 235 -11.44 -29.50 -9.66
CA VAL A 235 -12.13 -28.82 -8.57
C VAL A 235 -13.46 -29.53 -8.31
N ASN A 236 -13.60 -30.08 -7.10
CA ASN A 236 -14.83 -30.66 -6.62
C ASN A 236 -15.67 -29.58 -5.93
N LEU A 237 -16.76 -29.18 -6.60
CA LEU A 237 -17.82 -28.40 -5.97
C LEU A 237 -18.60 -29.30 -5.01
N VAL A 238 -18.42 -29.09 -3.71
CA VAL A 238 -19.05 -29.94 -2.68
C VAL A 238 -20.52 -29.55 -2.54
N SER A 239 -21.42 -30.54 -2.57
CA SER A 239 -22.88 -30.33 -2.52
C SER A 239 -23.52 -31.11 -1.37
N SER A 240 -24.68 -30.67 -0.90
CA SER A 240 -25.44 -31.36 0.16
C SER A 240 -25.94 -32.74 -0.26
N THR A 241 -26.10 -32.98 -1.56
CA THR A 241 -26.66 -34.21 -2.12
C THR A 241 -25.61 -35.15 -2.70
N THR A 242 -24.45 -34.61 -3.07
CA THR A 242 -23.30 -35.38 -3.54
C THR A 242 -22.13 -35.09 -2.62
N GLY A 243 -21.85 -36.03 -1.71
CA GLY A 243 -20.62 -35.99 -0.91
C GLY A 243 -19.41 -35.80 -1.82
N ALA A 244 -18.42 -35.03 -1.39
CA ALA A 244 -17.23 -34.71 -2.18
C ALA A 244 -16.63 -35.98 -2.81
N THR A 245 -16.56 -36.05 -4.14
CA THR A 245 -15.91 -37.15 -4.86
C THR A 245 -14.44 -37.22 -4.44
N THR A 246 -14.05 -38.33 -3.82
CA THR A 246 -12.77 -38.52 -3.13
C THR A 246 -11.60 -38.78 -4.08
N SER A 247 -11.26 -37.82 -4.94
CA SER A 247 -9.90 -37.80 -5.52
C SER A 247 -8.99 -37.08 -4.54
N SER A 248 -7.91 -37.74 -4.09
CA SER A 248 -6.92 -37.16 -3.18
C SER A 248 -6.16 -35.96 -3.77
N THR A 249 -6.29 -35.72 -5.07
CA THR A 249 -5.63 -34.63 -5.80
C THR A 249 -6.58 -33.49 -6.21
N ALA A 250 -7.87 -33.61 -5.92
CA ALA A 250 -8.85 -32.59 -6.29
C ALA A 250 -8.97 -31.51 -5.22
N LEU A 251 -9.02 -30.25 -5.66
CA LEU A 251 -9.35 -29.13 -4.80
C LEU A 251 -10.82 -29.20 -4.41
N LYS A 252 -11.14 -29.13 -3.12
CA LYS A 252 -12.52 -28.91 -2.68
C LYS A 252 -12.81 -27.43 -2.64
N GLY A 253 -13.87 -27.01 -3.31
CA GLY A 253 -14.27 -25.62 -3.33
C GLY A 253 -15.78 -25.42 -3.35
N ALA A 254 -16.18 -24.18 -3.12
CA ALA A 254 -17.56 -23.73 -3.17
C ALA A 254 -17.62 -22.27 -3.60
N PHE A 255 -18.68 -21.87 -4.28
CA PHE A 255 -18.97 -20.44 -4.46
C PHE A 255 -19.36 -19.86 -3.09
N VAL A 256 -18.93 -18.62 -2.83
CA VAL A 256 -19.17 -17.93 -1.56
C VAL A 256 -19.72 -16.54 -1.81
N ASN A 257 -20.61 -16.07 -0.93
CA ASN A 257 -21.09 -14.70 -1.02
C ASN A 257 -20.07 -13.75 -0.38
N VAL A 258 -19.42 -12.94 -1.22
CA VAL A 258 -18.49 -11.87 -0.80
C VAL A 258 -19.11 -10.47 -0.99
N ALA A 259 -20.38 -10.37 -1.34
CA ALA A 259 -21.09 -9.10 -1.39
C ALA A 259 -21.13 -8.49 0.02
N ARG A 260 -20.93 -7.18 0.10
CA ARG A 260 -21.13 -6.44 1.34
C ARG A 260 -22.63 -6.42 1.65
N ASN A 261 -22.98 -6.90 2.84
CA ASN A 261 -24.33 -6.81 3.35
C ASN A 261 -24.67 -5.35 3.69
N GLN A 262 -25.60 -4.76 2.96
CA GLN A 262 -26.02 -3.37 3.14
C GLN A 262 -27.08 -3.19 4.24
N SER A 263 -27.65 -4.28 4.77
CA SER A 263 -28.78 -4.23 5.70
C SER A 263 -28.38 -3.87 7.15
N GLY A 264 -27.09 -3.81 7.48
CA GLY A 264 -26.59 -3.44 8.81
C GLY A 264 -26.90 -4.43 9.93
N THR A 265 -27.48 -5.60 9.63
CA THR A 265 -27.84 -6.63 10.61
C THR A 265 -26.78 -7.73 10.67
N GLY A 266 -25.96 -7.72 11.72
CA GLY A 266 -25.17 -8.88 12.21
C GLY A 266 -23.93 -9.26 11.39
N ASP A 267 -24.10 -9.62 10.12
CA ASP A 267 -23.05 -10.19 9.27
C ASP A 267 -22.61 -9.20 8.19
N TYR A 268 -21.30 -9.02 8.02
CA TYR A 268 -20.72 -8.11 7.03
C TYR A 268 -20.89 -8.62 5.59
N HIS A 269 -20.92 -9.94 5.39
CA HIS A 269 -21.12 -10.58 4.10
C HIS A 269 -22.56 -11.09 3.95
N GLY A 270 -23.04 -11.16 2.70
CA GLY A 270 -24.37 -11.68 2.39
C GLY A 270 -24.56 -13.17 2.70
N GLN A 271 -25.82 -13.61 2.72
CA GLN A 271 -26.16 -15.04 2.82
C GLN A 271 -25.94 -15.75 1.48
N ALA A 272 -25.90 -17.09 1.47
CA ALA A 272 -25.66 -17.88 0.26
C ALA A 272 -26.85 -18.78 -0.12
N SER A 273 -28.07 -18.33 0.19
CA SER A 273 -29.31 -19.07 -0.11
C SER A 273 -30.41 -18.16 -0.64
N GLY A 274 -31.26 -18.71 -1.49
CA GLY A 274 -32.39 -18.00 -2.11
C GLY A 274 -32.00 -17.24 -3.37
N SER A 275 -33.00 -16.78 -4.11
CA SER A 275 -32.82 -16.18 -5.43
C SER A 275 -31.97 -14.90 -5.39
N SER A 276 -32.19 -14.03 -4.40
CA SER A 276 -31.43 -12.78 -4.26
C SER A 276 -29.93 -13.02 -4.09
N ALA A 277 -29.54 -14.00 -3.28
CA ALA A 277 -28.13 -14.35 -3.07
C ALA A 277 -27.50 -14.91 -4.35
N VAL A 278 -28.25 -15.70 -5.11
CA VAL A 278 -27.78 -16.26 -6.38
C VAL A 278 -27.65 -15.16 -7.45
N ASP A 279 -28.56 -14.18 -7.49
CA ASP A 279 -28.45 -13.01 -8.36
C ASP A 279 -27.24 -12.14 -7.98
N GLU A 280 -26.97 -11.95 -6.68
CA GLU A 280 -25.75 -11.30 -6.19
C GLU A 280 -24.49 -12.05 -6.65
N LEU A 281 -24.47 -13.39 -6.58
CA LEU A 281 -23.35 -14.19 -7.08
C LEU A 281 -23.10 -13.93 -8.58
N MET A 282 -24.15 -13.86 -9.39
CA MET A 282 -24.00 -13.55 -10.82
C MET A 282 -23.43 -12.14 -11.04
N ALA A 283 -23.89 -11.15 -10.28
CA ALA A 283 -23.39 -9.78 -10.33
C ALA A 283 -21.92 -9.66 -9.87
N LEU A 284 -21.53 -10.43 -8.84
CA LEU A 284 -20.15 -10.52 -8.37
C LEU A 284 -19.24 -11.16 -9.42
N LEU A 285 -19.69 -12.21 -10.10
CA LEU A 285 -18.91 -12.82 -11.19
C LEU A 285 -18.73 -11.86 -12.38
N ASP A 286 -19.76 -11.07 -12.69
CA ASP A 286 -19.72 -10.07 -13.75
C ASP A 286 -18.66 -8.97 -13.52
N TYR A 287 -18.29 -8.71 -12.27
CA TYR A 287 -17.22 -7.75 -11.92
C TYR A 287 -15.84 -8.18 -12.45
N PHE A 288 -15.60 -9.49 -12.61
CA PHE A 288 -14.31 -10.02 -13.06
C PHE A 288 -14.22 -10.17 -14.59
N ASN A 289 -15.26 -9.78 -15.32
CA ASN A 289 -15.23 -9.77 -16.78
C ASN A 289 -14.32 -8.66 -17.33
N VAL A 290 -13.75 -8.87 -18.52
CA VAL A 290 -12.92 -7.87 -19.21
C VAL A 290 -13.66 -6.55 -19.48
N SER A 291 -14.98 -6.61 -19.60
CA SER A 291 -15.87 -5.45 -19.69
C SER A 291 -17.06 -5.66 -18.75
N PRO A 292 -16.94 -5.23 -17.48
CA PRO A 292 -18.00 -5.44 -16.49
C PRO A 292 -19.28 -4.70 -16.91
N PRO A 293 -20.45 -5.36 -16.92
CA PRO A 293 -21.72 -4.70 -17.18
C PRO A 293 -22.07 -3.74 -16.03
N ALA A 294 -22.99 -2.79 -16.28
CA ALA A 294 -23.46 -1.85 -15.26
C ALA A 294 -24.16 -2.54 -14.06
N SER A 295 -24.61 -3.78 -14.23
CA SER A 295 -25.18 -4.63 -13.19
C SER A 295 -24.13 -5.35 -12.33
N SER A 296 -22.83 -5.19 -12.63
CA SER A 296 -21.76 -5.81 -11.85
C SER A 296 -21.74 -5.27 -10.42
N LEU A 297 -21.46 -6.17 -9.48
CA LEU A 297 -21.37 -5.85 -8.06
C LEU A 297 -19.91 -5.98 -7.63
N ALA A 298 -19.35 -4.92 -7.06
CA ALA A 298 -18.01 -4.98 -6.50
C ALA A 298 -17.99 -5.85 -5.23
N PRO A 299 -17.04 -6.79 -5.09
CA PRO A 299 -16.88 -7.56 -3.86
C PRO A 299 -16.64 -6.67 -2.65
N GLY A 300 -17.22 -7.05 -1.52
CA GLY A 300 -16.87 -6.46 -0.23
C GLY A 300 -15.41 -6.76 0.13
N VAL A 301 -14.92 -6.07 1.16
CA VAL A 301 -13.62 -6.38 1.74
C VAL A 301 -13.70 -7.74 2.45
N VAL A 302 -12.83 -8.67 2.09
CA VAL A 302 -12.66 -9.94 2.80
C VAL A 302 -11.37 -9.85 3.62
N GLU A 303 -11.48 -10.19 4.89
CA GLU A 303 -10.37 -10.24 5.84
C GLU A 303 -10.06 -11.68 6.21
N LYS A 304 -8.81 -11.97 6.56
CA LYS A 304 -8.48 -13.19 7.30
C LYS A 304 -9.39 -13.24 8.53
N GLU A 305 -9.84 -14.43 8.89
CA GLU A 305 -10.76 -14.70 10.01
C GLU A 305 -12.21 -14.23 9.80
N SER A 306 -12.53 -13.61 8.65
CA SER A 306 -13.91 -13.34 8.27
C SER A 306 -14.68 -14.62 7.97
N MET A 307 -16.00 -14.54 8.12
CA MET A 307 -16.93 -15.64 7.82
C MET A 307 -17.62 -15.39 6.48
N LEU A 308 -17.56 -16.38 5.60
CA LEU A 308 -18.21 -16.36 4.30
C LEU A 308 -19.29 -17.45 4.22
N SER A 309 -20.45 -17.09 3.67
CA SER A 309 -21.52 -18.05 3.42
C SER A 309 -21.27 -18.81 2.12
N ALA A 310 -21.29 -20.15 2.14
CA ALA A 310 -21.13 -20.99 0.96
C ALA A 310 -22.46 -21.35 0.28
N PHE A 311 -22.50 -21.23 -1.05
CA PHE A 311 -23.62 -21.70 -1.86
C PHE A 311 -23.59 -23.23 -1.95
N ASP A 312 -24.77 -23.86 -1.83
CA ASP A 312 -24.94 -25.28 -2.07
C ASP A 312 -25.27 -25.53 -3.54
N PRO A 313 -24.41 -26.24 -4.32
CA PRO A 313 -24.69 -26.57 -5.71
C PRO A 313 -25.97 -27.40 -5.92
N ALA A 314 -26.47 -28.08 -4.88
CA ALA A 314 -27.73 -28.83 -4.94
C ALA A 314 -28.98 -27.96 -4.70
N ALA A 315 -28.83 -26.71 -4.26
CA ALA A 315 -29.95 -25.81 -4.08
C ALA A 315 -30.65 -25.54 -5.42
N ALA A 316 -31.99 -25.50 -5.42
CA ALA A 316 -32.78 -25.39 -6.63
C ALA A 316 -32.46 -24.11 -7.42
N GLU A 317 -32.28 -22.99 -6.71
CA GLU A 317 -31.96 -21.69 -7.30
C GLU A 317 -30.59 -21.71 -7.98
N PHE A 318 -29.58 -22.33 -7.35
CA PHE A 318 -28.25 -22.49 -7.94
C PHE A 318 -28.30 -23.40 -9.17
N LYS A 319 -28.98 -24.55 -9.05
CA LYS A 319 -29.15 -25.51 -10.14
C LYS A 319 -29.82 -24.89 -11.35
N ASN A 320 -30.85 -24.06 -11.14
CA ASN A 320 -31.52 -23.33 -12.22
C ASN A 320 -30.56 -22.42 -13.00
N MET A 321 -29.60 -21.78 -12.34
CA MET A 321 -28.59 -20.95 -13.03
C MET A 321 -27.59 -21.76 -13.86
N VAL A 322 -27.28 -22.98 -13.41
CA VAL A 322 -26.46 -23.93 -14.16
C VAL A 322 -27.24 -24.43 -15.39
N ASP A 323 -28.48 -24.87 -15.19
CA ASP A 323 -29.33 -25.44 -16.25
C ASP A 323 -29.73 -24.42 -17.32
N ASN A 324 -29.97 -23.17 -16.92
CA ASN A 324 -30.26 -22.07 -17.83
C ASN A 324 -28.99 -21.50 -18.52
N GLY A 325 -27.81 -22.07 -18.24
CA GLY A 325 -26.55 -21.66 -18.86
C GLY A 325 -25.98 -20.31 -18.38
N GLN A 326 -26.61 -19.65 -17.42
CA GLN A 326 -26.21 -18.31 -16.95
C GLN A 326 -24.89 -18.33 -16.17
N LEU A 327 -24.69 -19.32 -15.30
CA LEU A 327 -23.44 -19.50 -14.56
C LEU A 327 -22.31 -20.04 -15.46
N PRO A 328 -22.52 -21.09 -16.28
CA PRO A 328 -21.54 -21.53 -17.26
C PRO A 328 -21.00 -20.42 -18.16
N LEU A 329 -21.86 -19.54 -18.67
CA LEU A 329 -21.47 -18.46 -19.58
C LEU A 329 -20.52 -17.45 -18.92
N ARG A 330 -20.75 -17.10 -17.64
CA ARG A 330 -19.85 -16.22 -16.87
C ARG A 330 -18.51 -16.88 -16.58
N LEU A 331 -18.51 -18.17 -16.26
CA LEU A 331 -17.27 -18.92 -16.01
C LEU A 331 -16.46 -19.13 -17.29
N GLN A 332 -17.11 -19.30 -18.45
CA GLN A 332 -16.45 -19.35 -19.75
C GLN A 332 -15.80 -18.01 -20.12
N ALA A 333 -16.42 -16.88 -19.76
CA ALA A 333 -15.85 -15.56 -20.00
C ALA A 333 -14.52 -15.31 -19.27
N LEU A 334 -14.22 -16.06 -18.20
CA LEU A 334 -12.94 -15.99 -17.48
C LEU A 334 -11.82 -16.76 -18.22
N ASP A 335 -12.17 -17.81 -18.97
CA ASP A 335 -11.32 -18.69 -19.80
C ASP A 335 -9.98 -19.14 -19.19
N GLY A 336 -9.86 -19.14 -17.85
CA GLY A 336 -8.59 -19.38 -17.17
C GLY A 336 -7.46 -18.40 -17.53
N SER A 337 -7.77 -17.29 -18.20
CA SER A 337 -6.77 -16.36 -18.75
C SER A 337 -6.07 -15.53 -17.67
N GLN A 338 -6.78 -15.24 -16.57
CA GLN A 338 -6.32 -14.39 -15.48
C GLN A 338 -6.24 -15.15 -14.15
N TYR A 339 -5.20 -14.85 -13.38
CA TYR A 339 -5.11 -15.29 -11.98
C TYR A 339 -6.03 -14.43 -11.11
N LEU A 340 -6.93 -15.10 -10.39
CA LEU A 340 -7.91 -14.54 -9.49
C LEU A 340 -7.43 -14.67 -8.04
N VAL A 341 -7.87 -13.75 -7.17
CA VAL A 341 -7.64 -13.82 -5.73
C VAL A 341 -8.79 -14.55 -5.06
N VAL A 342 -8.52 -15.72 -4.50
CA VAL A 342 -9.53 -16.64 -3.97
C VAL A 342 -9.30 -16.86 -2.47
N PRO A 343 -10.32 -16.74 -1.59
CA PRO A 343 -10.19 -17.09 -0.18
C PRO A 343 -9.87 -18.57 0.00
N VAL A 344 -8.91 -18.84 0.88
CA VAL A 344 -8.65 -20.18 1.41
C VAL A 344 -9.30 -20.27 2.77
N VAL A 345 -10.09 -21.31 2.99
CA VAL A 345 -10.89 -21.48 4.21
C VAL A 345 -10.34 -22.60 5.08
N LEU A 346 -10.40 -22.43 6.40
CA LEU A 346 -9.80 -23.38 7.36
C LEU A 346 -10.38 -24.79 7.25
N GLU A 347 -11.71 -24.87 7.15
CA GLU A 347 -12.45 -26.11 6.99
C GLU A 347 -12.89 -26.21 5.53
N ALA A 348 -12.60 -27.34 4.88
CA ALA A 348 -13.04 -27.55 3.51
C ALA A 348 -14.58 -27.47 3.41
N PRO A 349 -15.11 -26.95 2.29
CA PRO A 349 -16.55 -26.97 2.04
C PRO A 349 -17.10 -28.40 2.20
N SER A 350 -18.17 -28.53 2.97
CA SER A 350 -18.78 -29.80 3.38
C SER A 350 -20.08 -30.13 2.64
N GLY A 351 -20.59 -29.18 1.84
CA GLY A 351 -21.89 -29.29 1.18
C GLY A 351 -23.06 -28.95 2.10
N THR A 352 -22.82 -28.53 3.35
CA THR A 352 -23.91 -28.06 4.22
C THR A 352 -24.47 -26.74 3.68
N ALA A 353 -25.79 -26.64 3.52
CA ALA A 353 -26.44 -25.42 3.06
C ALA A 353 -26.12 -24.23 4.00
N ASN A 354 -25.74 -23.09 3.42
CA ASN A 354 -25.30 -21.90 4.16
C ASN A 354 -24.15 -22.16 5.16
N GLN A 355 -23.25 -23.10 4.85
CA GLN A 355 -22.05 -23.31 5.66
C GLN A 355 -21.28 -21.99 5.80
N GLN A 356 -20.97 -21.63 7.04
CA GLN A 356 -20.08 -20.52 7.34
C GLN A 356 -18.63 -21.01 7.27
N LEU A 357 -17.85 -20.38 6.40
CA LEU A 357 -16.46 -20.72 6.16
C LEU A 357 -15.55 -19.61 6.68
N SER A 358 -14.66 -19.96 7.62
CA SER A 358 -13.67 -19.03 8.16
C SER A 358 -12.48 -18.90 7.22
N VAL A 359 -12.14 -17.69 6.82
CA VAL A 359 -11.02 -17.39 5.93
C VAL A 359 -9.68 -17.56 6.67
N ALA A 360 -8.80 -18.40 6.14
CA ALA A 360 -7.43 -18.60 6.62
C ALA A 360 -6.41 -17.65 5.95
N GLY A 361 -6.69 -17.27 4.70
CA GLY A 361 -5.82 -16.43 3.88
C GLY A 361 -6.31 -16.40 2.43
N PHE A 362 -5.42 -16.03 1.51
CA PHE A 362 -5.77 -15.82 0.10
C PHE A 362 -4.81 -16.55 -0.84
N ALA A 363 -5.39 -17.21 -1.84
CA ALA A 363 -4.69 -17.94 -2.88
C ALA A 363 -4.83 -17.26 -4.24
N ARG A 364 -3.84 -17.47 -5.10
CA ARG A 364 -3.80 -17.01 -6.48
C ARG A 364 -4.06 -18.18 -7.41
N LEU A 365 -5.24 -18.19 -8.02
CA LEU A 365 -5.76 -19.32 -8.79
C LEU A 365 -6.32 -18.86 -10.13
N ARG A 366 -6.04 -19.61 -11.20
CA ARG A 366 -6.84 -19.58 -12.42
C ARG A 366 -7.95 -20.61 -12.29
N LEU A 367 -9.14 -20.28 -12.78
CA LEU A 367 -10.28 -21.19 -12.81
C LEU A 367 -10.77 -21.30 -14.25
N ARG A 368 -11.05 -22.53 -14.71
CA ARG A 368 -11.69 -22.77 -16.00
C ARG A 368 -12.85 -23.74 -15.87
N LEU A 369 -13.89 -23.50 -16.67
CA LEU A 369 -14.97 -24.46 -16.86
C LEU A 369 -14.55 -25.47 -17.92
N VAL A 370 -14.49 -26.74 -17.56
CA VAL A 370 -14.17 -27.84 -18.48
C VAL A 370 -15.42 -28.33 -19.19
N SER A 371 -16.49 -28.57 -18.44
CA SER A 371 -17.77 -29.01 -18.98
C SER A 371 -18.91 -28.80 -17.97
N VAL A 372 -20.14 -28.95 -18.46
CA VAL A 372 -21.34 -29.02 -17.62
C VAL A 372 -21.96 -30.39 -17.86
N SER A 373 -22.14 -31.20 -16.81
CA SER A 373 -22.72 -32.54 -16.90
C SER A 373 -23.79 -32.72 -15.84
N SER A 374 -25.01 -33.10 -16.24
CA SER A 374 -26.11 -33.40 -15.30
C SER A 374 -26.34 -32.28 -14.26
N SER A 375 -26.34 -31.01 -14.71
CA SER A 375 -26.48 -29.83 -13.85
C SER A 375 -25.32 -29.61 -12.86
N GLN A 376 -24.17 -30.25 -13.08
CA GLN A 376 -22.94 -30.05 -12.31
C GLN A 376 -21.88 -29.34 -13.16
N LEU A 377 -21.15 -28.42 -12.55
CA LEU A 377 -20.02 -27.74 -13.17
C LEU A 377 -18.76 -28.57 -12.95
N ASN A 378 -18.08 -28.93 -14.02
CA ASN A 378 -16.76 -29.54 -13.96
C ASN A 378 -15.72 -28.43 -14.12
N LEU A 379 -15.05 -28.11 -13.02
CA LEU A 379 -14.09 -27.02 -12.95
C LEU A 379 -12.67 -27.58 -12.80
N GLU A 380 -11.70 -26.84 -13.32
CA GLU A 380 -10.29 -27.05 -13.02
C GLU A 380 -9.67 -25.74 -12.55
N ALA A 381 -8.68 -25.85 -11.68
CA ALA A 381 -7.90 -24.73 -11.22
C ALA A 381 -6.40 -24.94 -11.38
N GLU A 382 -5.68 -23.87 -11.69
CA GLU A 382 -4.22 -23.84 -11.73
C GLU A 382 -3.72 -22.85 -10.68
N ILE A 383 -2.79 -23.31 -9.83
CA ILE A 383 -2.15 -22.48 -8.80
C ILE A 383 -1.00 -21.68 -9.43
N GLY A 384 -1.04 -20.35 -9.26
CA GLY A 384 0.02 -19.47 -9.75
C GLY A 384 1.21 -19.39 -8.81
N ASP A 385 2.24 -18.66 -9.22
CA ASP A 385 3.30 -18.24 -8.30
C ASP A 385 2.77 -17.23 -7.29
N ALA A 386 3.48 -17.12 -6.16
CA ALA A 386 3.19 -16.09 -5.17
C ALA A 386 3.44 -14.71 -5.77
N ALA A 387 2.49 -13.78 -5.61
CA ALA A 387 2.56 -12.47 -6.23
C ALA A 387 2.03 -11.39 -5.29
N PRO A 388 2.62 -10.18 -5.30
CA PRO A 388 2.05 -9.04 -4.61
C PRO A 388 0.82 -8.56 -5.38
N VAL A 389 -0.27 -8.27 -4.68
CA VAL A 389 -1.45 -7.62 -5.24
C VAL A 389 -1.64 -6.27 -4.57
N PHE A 390 -2.43 -5.40 -5.21
CA PHE A 390 -2.81 -4.17 -4.54
C PHE A 390 -3.61 -4.50 -3.28
N ASN A 391 -3.25 -3.81 -2.20
CA ASN A 391 -4.01 -3.91 -0.96
C ASN A 391 -5.42 -3.34 -1.18
N ALA A 392 -6.39 -3.87 -0.42
CA ALA A 392 -7.76 -3.40 -0.45
C ALA A 392 -7.81 -1.88 -0.25
N THR A 393 -8.72 -1.20 -0.96
CA THR A 393 -9.03 0.19 -0.63
C THR A 393 -9.60 0.27 0.77
N VAL A 394 -9.09 1.23 1.56
CA VAL A 394 -9.68 1.64 2.86
C VAL A 394 -10.92 2.50 2.58
N GLY A 395 -11.83 2.01 1.74
CA GLY A 395 -13.01 2.76 1.26
C GLY A 395 -14.21 2.66 2.20
N ASP A 396 -14.27 1.61 3.02
CA ASP A 396 -15.36 1.37 3.96
C ASP A 396 -14.77 1.15 5.35
N GLY A 397 -14.69 2.22 6.14
CA GLY A 397 -14.13 2.24 7.51
C GLY A 397 -14.86 1.38 8.55
N SER A 398 -15.56 0.33 8.14
CA SER A 398 -16.17 -0.68 9.01
C SER A 398 -15.38 -1.98 8.88
N PHE A 399 -14.56 -2.27 9.90
CA PHE A 399 -13.92 -3.56 10.10
C PHE A 399 -14.98 -4.65 10.34
N TYR A 400 -14.70 -5.90 9.96
CA TYR A 400 -15.51 -7.01 10.46
C TYR A 400 -15.24 -7.15 11.96
N THR A 401 -16.15 -6.62 12.79
CA THR A 401 -16.14 -6.82 14.25
C THR A 401 -17.03 -7.98 14.68
N GLY A 402 -17.44 -8.85 13.74
CA GLY A 402 -18.15 -10.07 14.07
C GLY A 402 -17.27 -10.96 14.95
N PRO A 403 -17.86 -11.93 15.69
CA PRO A 403 -17.10 -12.78 16.59
C PRO A 403 -16.01 -13.51 15.81
N ALA A 404 -14.76 -13.05 15.95
CA ALA A 404 -13.59 -13.81 15.54
C ALA A 404 -13.68 -15.14 16.29
N ARG A 405 -13.96 -16.22 15.57
CA ARG A 405 -13.87 -17.55 16.16
C ARG A 405 -12.40 -17.69 16.55
N ALA A 406 -12.08 -18.00 17.81
CA ALA A 406 -10.69 -18.18 18.23
C ALA A 406 -10.04 -19.23 17.32
N ILE A 407 -9.19 -18.76 16.41
CA ILE A 407 -8.51 -19.64 15.46
C ILE A 407 -7.32 -20.22 16.21
N ASN A 408 -7.44 -21.48 16.64
CA ASN A 408 -6.34 -22.19 17.31
C ASN A 408 -5.23 -22.63 16.34
N ALA A 409 -5.28 -22.24 15.06
CA ALA A 409 -4.29 -22.59 14.07
C ALA A 409 -4.13 -21.45 13.07
N ASP A 410 -3.24 -20.49 13.38
CA ASP A 410 -2.55 -19.79 12.31
C ASP A 410 -1.83 -20.84 11.48
N SER A 411 -2.37 -21.20 10.30
CA SER A 411 -1.61 -22.01 9.37
C SER A 411 -0.31 -21.27 9.09
N ALA A 412 0.82 -21.95 9.31
CA ALA A 412 2.15 -21.42 9.03
C ALA A 412 2.27 -20.91 7.58
N LEU A 413 1.40 -21.39 6.69
CA LEU A 413 1.29 -20.96 5.30
C LEU A 413 0.99 -19.46 5.18
N PHE A 414 0.06 -18.93 5.98
CA PHE A 414 -0.38 -17.52 5.93
C PHE A 414 0.17 -16.67 7.08
N ALA A 415 1.17 -17.20 7.80
CA ALA A 415 1.87 -16.45 8.84
C ALA A 415 2.73 -15.34 8.21
N GLN A 416 2.96 -14.26 8.97
CA GLN A 416 3.91 -13.24 8.54
C GLN A 416 5.31 -13.84 8.40
N ARG A 417 5.97 -13.49 7.31
CA ARG A 417 7.32 -13.92 6.92
C ARG A 417 8.42 -13.12 7.61
N ILE A 418 8.10 -11.95 8.15
CA ILE A 418 8.92 -11.28 9.16
C ILE A 418 8.12 -11.27 10.45
N ASP A 419 8.73 -11.81 11.51
CA ASP A 419 8.24 -11.57 12.85
C ASP A 419 8.61 -10.12 13.26
N PRO A 420 7.63 -9.26 13.60
CA PRO A 420 7.88 -7.89 14.03
C PRO A 420 8.77 -7.79 15.29
N ALA A 421 8.98 -8.88 16.02
CA ALA A 421 9.90 -8.95 17.15
C ALA A 421 11.38 -9.17 16.76
N ILE A 422 11.71 -9.46 15.49
CA ILE A 422 13.08 -9.78 15.08
C ILE A 422 13.95 -8.51 14.97
N THR A 423 15.02 -8.50 15.75
CA THR A 423 16.11 -7.52 15.76
C THR A 423 17.21 -7.86 14.73
N VAL A 424 17.43 -6.94 13.78
CA VAL A 424 18.67 -6.53 13.07
C VAL A 424 19.55 -7.58 12.33
N ASP A 425 19.58 -8.86 12.67
CA ASP A 425 20.65 -9.76 12.19
C ASP A 425 20.26 -10.75 11.07
N SER A 426 18.97 -10.99 10.82
CA SER A 426 18.54 -11.82 9.68
C SER A 426 18.08 -10.94 8.51
N LEU A 427 18.92 -10.83 7.49
CA LEU A 427 18.54 -10.21 6.21
C LEU A 427 17.57 -11.08 5.39
N ALA A 428 17.28 -12.31 5.84
CA ALA A 428 16.48 -13.26 5.09
C ALA A 428 14.98 -13.24 5.48
N LEU A 429 14.12 -13.41 4.48
CA LEU A 429 12.69 -13.72 4.70
C LEU A 429 12.48 -15.20 4.51
N ALA A 430 11.64 -15.80 5.35
CA ALA A 430 11.18 -17.17 5.13
C ALA A 430 10.67 -17.34 3.69
N PRO A 431 11.06 -18.39 2.93
CA PRO A 431 10.75 -18.49 1.50
C PRO A 431 9.26 -18.35 1.20
N ARG A 432 8.93 -17.71 0.07
CA ARG A 432 7.52 -17.61 -0.33
C ARG A 432 6.98 -18.97 -0.67
N GLN A 433 5.74 -19.18 -0.27
CA GLN A 433 5.02 -20.41 -0.57
C GLN A 433 4.20 -20.16 -1.84
N ARG A 434 4.35 -21.04 -2.83
CA ARG A 434 3.63 -20.96 -4.12
C ARG A 434 2.12 -20.81 -3.91
N GLY A 435 1.48 -20.02 -4.77
CA GLY A 435 0.03 -19.83 -4.76
C GLY A 435 -0.48 -18.83 -3.75
N ILE A 436 0.36 -18.26 -2.89
CA ILE A 436 -0.09 -17.27 -1.89
C ILE A 436 -0.18 -15.88 -2.51
N VAL A 437 -1.27 -15.19 -2.20
CA VAL A 437 -1.41 -13.76 -2.48
C VAL A 437 -0.66 -12.96 -1.42
N LEU A 438 0.24 -12.10 -1.87
CA LEU A 438 1.03 -11.25 -1.01
C LEU A 438 0.51 -9.81 -1.04
N ALA A 439 0.62 -9.10 0.06
CA ALA A 439 0.41 -7.66 0.16
C ALA A 439 1.76 -6.98 0.47
N PRO A 440 2.10 -5.89 -0.23
CA PRO A 440 3.21 -5.05 0.16
C PRO A 440 3.04 -4.51 1.58
N SER A 441 4.13 -4.44 2.32
CA SER A 441 4.17 -3.91 3.68
C SER A 441 5.50 -3.24 3.95
N ILE A 442 5.49 -2.27 4.86
CA ILE A 442 6.73 -1.65 5.34
C ILE A 442 7.47 -2.64 6.21
N SER A 443 8.75 -2.85 5.91
CA SER A 443 9.63 -3.70 6.69
C SER A 443 9.84 -3.11 8.08
N PRO A 444 9.66 -3.89 9.17
CA PRO A 444 9.98 -3.43 10.52
C PRO A 444 11.50 -3.34 10.76
N ARG A 445 12.34 -3.77 9.79
CA ARG A 445 13.79 -3.76 9.94
C ARG A 445 14.31 -2.32 10.00
N PRO A 446 15.21 -2.01 10.94
CA PRO A 446 15.82 -0.69 11.00
C PRO A 446 16.73 -0.52 9.78
N LEU A 447 16.42 0.44 8.92
CA LEU A 447 17.36 0.92 7.92
C LEU A 447 18.39 1.78 8.63
N GLY A 448 19.67 1.48 8.40
CA GLY A 448 20.80 2.18 9.02
C GLY A 448 20.57 3.69 9.02
N LYS A 449 20.69 4.30 10.21
CA LYS A 449 20.37 5.71 10.45
C LYS A 449 21.12 6.61 9.48
N ILE A 450 20.36 7.47 8.81
CA ILE A 450 20.70 8.82 8.33
C ILE A 450 22.21 9.13 8.41
N LYS A 451 22.91 9.06 7.28
CA LYS A 451 24.10 9.91 7.10
C LYS A 451 23.59 11.31 6.76
N LEU A 452 23.59 12.17 7.77
CA LEU A 452 23.70 13.61 7.54
C LEU A 452 25.17 13.82 7.21
N ASP A 453 25.50 13.90 5.93
CA ASP A 453 26.79 14.43 5.49
C ASP A 453 26.77 15.96 5.58
#